data_AF-A0A285HCF4-F1
#
_entry.id   AF-A0A285HCF4-F1
#
_cell.length_a   1.000
_cell.length_b   1.000
_cell.length_c   1.000
_cell.angle_alpha   90.00
_cell.angle_beta   90.00
_cell.angle_gamma   90.00
#
_symmetry.space_group_name_H-M   'P 1'
#
loop_
_entity.id
_entity.type
_entity.pdbx_description
1 polymer ?
#
loop_
_entity_poly.entity_id
_entity_poly.type
_entity_poly.pdbx_seq_one_letter_code
_entity_poly.pdbx_strand_id
1 'polypeptide(L)'
;MKKIKVSILMLLALILFGSSIVMANEEFNPREWSRSSSGEGVWIDTVFNPKQLNNDTVEFQVYLTTHSGDLLGLDFDKIIDVRTNLGEINSKNIKWEWERRSSHHPAGKIKVSDQQDLFNNSIKFIEITFKNIRDVDHILKWKLESKNNEDYAYIANANSGTVSVVDTKKHQVINTIKD
;
A
#
# COMPACT_ATOMS: atom_id res chain seq x y z
N MET A 1 27.18 -2.97 35.96
CA MET A 1 27.25 -2.13 34.75
C MET A 1 26.03 -2.43 33.87
N LYS A 2 25.11 -1.48 33.73
CA LYS A 2 23.85 -1.64 32.99
C LYS A 2 24.16 -1.66 31.48
N LYS A 3 23.77 -2.73 30.79
CA LYS A 3 23.78 -2.79 29.32
C LYS A 3 22.69 -1.85 28.79
N ILE A 4 23.11 -0.80 28.09
CA ILE A 4 22.22 0.15 27.42
C ILE A 4 21.59 -0.59 26.23
N LYS A 5 20.26 -0.76 26.27
CA LYS A 5 19.48 -1.15 25.09
C LYS A 5 19.45 0.07 24.17
N VAL A 6 20.12 -0.01 23.02
CA VAL A 6 19.98 0.99 21.96
C VAL A 6 18.57 0.83 21.40
N SER A 7 17.70 1.77 21.76
CA SER A 7 16.31 1.81 21.28
C SER A 7 16.31 2.24 19.82
N ILE A 8 15.69 1.43 18.97
CA ILE A 8 15.34 1.73 17.58
C ILE A 8 14.39 2.95 17.61
N LEU A 9 14.91 4.13 17.27
CA LEU A 9 14.12 5.34 17.08
C LEU A 9 14.81 6.24 16.04
N MET A 10 14.72 5.85 14.79
CA MET A 10 14.90 6.69 13.59
C MET A 10 14.05 5.98 12.54
N LEU A 11 12.95 6.52 12.03
CA LEU A 11 12.78 7.85 11.47
C LEU A 11 11.27 8.16 11.46
N LEU A 12 10.84 9.18 12.20
CA LEU A 12 9.45 9.64 12.23
C LEU A 12 9.46 11.17 12.20
N ALA A 13 9.64 11.76 11.01
CA ALA A 13 9.32 13.15 10.71
C ALA A 13 9.65 13.47 9.24
N LEU A 14 8.68 13.36 8.35
CA LEU A 14 8.34 14.39 7.35
C LEU A 14 7.15 13.90 6.51
N ILE A 15 5.93 14.17 6.96
CA ILE A 15 4.77 14.29 6.07
C ILE A 15 4.09 15.59 6.47
N LEU A 16 4.37 16.65 5.71
CA LEU A 16 3.72 17.95 5.83
C LEU A 16 2.34 17.84 5.17
N PHE A 17 1.27 17.93 5.97
CA PHE A 17 -0.10 17.97 5.48
C PHE A 17 -0.49 19.40 5.09
N GLY A 18 -0.89 19.58 3.83
CA GLY A 18 -1.67 20.73 3.37
C GLY A 18 -3.11 20.62 3.86
N SER A 19 -3.67 21.74 4.28
CA SER A 19 -4.99 21.92 4.90
C SER A 19 -6.15 21.68 3.94
N SER A 20 -7.22 21.04 4.42
CA SER A 20 -8.64 21.42 4.25
C SER A 20 -9.56 20.48 5.04
N ILE A 21 -10.56 21.06 5.69
CA ILE A 21 -11.53 20.39 6.55
C ILE A 21 -12.48 19.54 5.69
N VAL A 22 -12.55 18.22 5.96
CA VAL A 22 -13.59 17.32 5.45
C VAL A 22 -14.05 16.42 6.60
N MET A 23 -15.37 16.26 6.72
CA MET A 23 -16.08 15.45 7.70
C MET A 23 -15.47 14.05 7.88
N ALA A 24 -15.38 13.60 9.14
CA ALA A 24 -14.84 12.34 9.67
C ALA A 24 -14.68 11.19 8.65
N ASN A 25 -13.64 11.30 7.81
CA ASN A 25 -13.06 10.19 7.08
C ASN A 25 -11.93 9.71 8.00
N GLU A 26 -11.88 8.42 8.37
CA GLU A 26 -10.77 7.87 9.17
C GLU A 26 -9.45 8.41 8.59
N GLU A 27 -8.74 9.25 9.34
CA GLU A 27 -7.50 9.86 8.88
C GLU A 27 -6.50 8.74 8.52
N PHE A 28 -5.78 8.88 7.40
CA PHE A 28 -4.83 7.86 6.98
C PHE A 28 -3.76 7.67 8.07
N ASN A 29 -3.70 6.48 8.66
CA ASN A 29 -2.68 6.13 9.65
C ASN A 29 -1.53 5.38 8.97
N PRO A 30 -0.39 6.03 8.68
CA PRO A 30 0.72 5.38 7.97
C PRO A 30 1.27 4.18 8.73
N ARG A 31 1.20 4.16 10.07
CA ARG A 31 1.75 3.07 10.89
C ARG A 31 1.02 1.75 10.65
N GLU A 32 -0.29 1.77 10.47
CA GLU A 32 -1.09 0.56 10.18
C GLU A 32 -0.76 -0.01 8.80
N TRP A 33 -0.41 0.87 7.88
CA TRP A 33 -0.11 0.56 6.50
C TRP A 33 1.39 0.55 6.18
N SER A 34 2.24 0.56 7.21
CA SER A 34 3.67 0.30 7.10
C SER A 34 3.95 -1.20 7.19
N ARG A 35 4.85 -1.68 6.35
CA ARG A 35 5.48 -3.00 6.50
C ARG A 35 6.98 -2.81 6.48
N SER A 36 7.67 -3.69 7.19
CA SER A 36 9.12 -3.66 7.28
C SER A 36 9.68 -5.06 7.06
N SER A 37 10.85 -5.12 6.44
CA SER A 37 11.66 -6.34 6.32
C SER A 37 13.11 -6.02 6.63
N SER A 38 13.83 -6.96 7.23
CA SER A 38 15.25 -6.81 7.54
C SER A 38 15.99 -8.12 7.35
N GLY A 39 17.19 -8.05 6.79
CA GLY A 39 18.04 -9.20 6.47
C GLY A 39 19.39 -8.74 5.96
N GLU A 40 20.47 -9.47 6.28
CA GLU A 40 21.84 -9.19 5.82
C GLU A 40 22.30 -7.73 5.98
N GLY A 41 21.88 -7.08 7.07
CA GLY A 41 22.23 -5.69 7.38
C GLY A 41 21.54 -4.66 6.48
N VAL A 42 20.45 -5.02 5.81
CA VAL A 42 19.55 -4.13 5.09
C VAL A 42 18.18 -4.14 5.77
N TRP A 43 17.59 -2.96 5.92
CA TRP A 43 16.21 -2.75 6.35
C TRP A 43 15.46 -2.03 5.25
N ILE A 44 14.22 -2.46 5.04
CA ILE A 44 13.29 -1.88 4.08
C ILE A 44 12.00 -1.60 4.81
N ASP A 45 11.58 -0.35 4.80
CA ASP A 45 10.26 0.09 5.25
C ASP A 45 9.46 0.50 4.02
N THR A 46 8.21 0.05 3.94
CA THR A 46 7.30 0.45 2.87
C THR A 46 5.97 0.87 3.45
N VAL A 47 5.45 2.00 2.98
CA VAL A 47 4.14 2.53 3.35
C VAL A 47 3.24 2.49 2.13
N PHE A 48 2.05 1.94 2.32
CA PHE A 48 0.99 1.88 1.33
C PHE A 48 -0.17 2.75 1.80
N ASN A 49 -0.83 3.49 0.92
CA ASN A 49 -2.09 4.17 1.28
C ASN A 49 -3.22 3.58 0.44
N PRO A 50 -4.16 2.82 1.04
CA PRO A 50 -5.27 2.22 0.29
C PRO A 50 -6.30 3.26 -0.16
N LYS A 51 -6.27 4.48 0.38
CA LYS A 51 -7.18 5.58 0.04
C LYS A 51 -6.62 6.49 -1.07
N GLN A 52 -5.71 5.98 -1.90
CA GLN A 52 -5.23 6.68 -3.10
C GLN A 52 -6.38 6.76 -4.12
N LEU A 53 -7.24 7.77 -3.96
CA LEU A 53 -8.38 8.04 -4.85
C LEU A 53 -7.87 8.78 -6.11
N ASN A 54 -8.29 8.34 -7.29
CA ASN A 54 -8.13 9.01 -8.59
C ASN A 54 -6.76 8.93 -9.29
N ASN A 55 -5.91 7.96 -8.96
CA ASN A 55 -4.66 7.76 -9.70
C ASN A 55 -4.74 6.50 -10.56
N ASP A 56 -4.40 6.60 -11.84
CA ASP A 56 -4.15 5.45 -12.74
C ASP A 56 -2.99 4.55 -12.23
N THR A 57 -2.24 5.05 -11.24
CA THR A 57 -1.09 4.42 -10.62
C THR A 57 -1.23 4.33 -9.11
N VAL A 58 -0.94 3.15 -8.57
CA VAL A 58 -0.82 2.90 -7.13
C VAL A 58 0.62 3.13 -6.68
N GLU A 59 0.82 3.91 -5.62
CA GLU A 59 2.15 4.24 -5.10
C GLU A 59 2.44 3.55 -3.76
N PHE A 60 3.65 3.00 -3.62
CA PHE A 60 4.20 2.52 -2.37
C PHE A 60 5.44 3.33 -2.04
N GLN A 61 5.43 4.00 -0.90
CA GLN A 61 6.56 4.78 -0.43
C GLN A 61 7.59 3.85 0.22
N VAL A 62 8.82 3.86 -0.23
CA VAL A 62 9.87 2.94 0.22
C VAL A 62 11.04 3.71 0.80
N TYR A 63 11.50 3.26 1.96
CA TYR A 63 12.73 3.69 2.62
C TYR A 63 13.62 2.48 2.84
N LEU A 64 14.89 2.58 2.49
CA LEU A 64 15.88 1.56 2.79
C LEU A 64 16.97 2.13 3.68
N THR A 65 17.56 1.29 4.51
CA THR A 65 18.81 1.61 5.21
C THR A 65 19.71 0.38 5.29
N THR A 66 21.02 0.60 5.26
CA THR A 66 21.98 -0.49 5.47
C THR A 66 23.11 -0.12 6.42
N HIS A 67 23.67 -1.12 7.11
CA HIS A 67 24.85 -0.95 7.97
C HIS A 67 26.16 -0.77 7.19
N SER A 68 26.24 -1.25 5.96
CA SER A 68 27.45 -1.26 5.13
C SER A 68 27.06 -1.37 3.66
N GLY A 69 28.01 -1.32 2.71
CA GLY A 69 27.73 -1.57 1.29
C GLY A 69 26.97 -0.46 0.56
N ASP A 70 26.78 -0.64 -0.75
CA ASP A 70 26.14 0.34 -1.62
C ASP A 70 24.83 -0.22 -2.20
N LEU A 71 23.72 0.45 -1.90
CA LEU A 71 22.39 0.11 -2.41
C LEU A 71 22.07 0.79 -3.76
N LEU A 72 22.87 1.75 -4.23
CA LEU A 72 22.65 2.42 -5.53
C LEU A 72 23.03 1.55 -6.73
N GLY A 73 23.80 0.48 -6.50
CA GLY A 73 24.13 -0.51 -7.53
C GLY A 73 22.98 -1.47 -7.88
N LEU A 74 21.88 -1.44 -7.13
CA LEU A 74 20.71 -2.27 -7.37
C LEU A 74 19.85 -1.70 -8.50
N ASP A 75 19.40 -2.58 -9.39
CA ASP A 75 18.43 -2.25 -10.43
C ASP A 75 17.01 -2.51 -9.91
N PHE A 76 16.44 -1.50 -9.22
CA PHE A 76 15.14 -1.59 -8.57
C PHE A 76 14.02 -2.01 -9.55
N ASP A 77 14.06 -1.57 -10.80
CA ASP A 77 13.07 -1.96 -11.82
C ASP A 77 13.10 -3.46 -12.15
N LYS A 78 14.18 -4.18 -11.81
CA LYS A 78 14.32 -5.62 -12.05
C LYS A 78 14.14 -6.49 -10.83
N ILE A 79 14.39 -5.94 -9.64
CA ILE A 79 14.36 -6.72 -8.40
C ILE A 79 13.02 -6.61 -7.65
N ILE A 80 12.13 -5.72 -8.06
CA ILE A 80 10.81 -5.56 -7.44
C ILE A 80 9.79 -6.46 -8.16
N ASP A 81 9.15 -7.34 -7.39
CA ASP A 81 7.94 -8.04 -7.81
C ASP A 81 6.76 -7.58 -6.96
N VAL A 82 5.58 -7.49 -7.59
CA VAL A 82 4.31 -7.22 -6.91
C VAL A 82 3.35 -8.36 -7.21
N ARG A 83 2.68 -8.89 -6.19
CA ARG A 83 1.66 -9.93 -6.36
C ARG A 83 0.44 -9.71 -5.50
N THR A 84 -0.68 -10.28 -5.94
CA THR A 84 -1.93 -10.38 -5.18
C THR A 84 -2.28 -11.85 -4.95
N ASN A 85 -3.43 -12.11 -4.36
CA ASN A 85 -3.99 -13.47 -4.29
C ASN A 85 -4.45 -14.00 -5.67
N LEU A 86 -4.49 -13.18 -6.72
CA LEU A 86 -4.88 -13.60 -8.06
C LEU A 86 -3.67 -13.92 -8.95
N GLY A 87 -2.46 -13.50 -8.56
CA GLY A 87 -1.23 -13.75 -9.30
C GLY A 87 -0.22 -12.62 -9.18
N GLU A 88 0.85 -12.74 -9.96
CA GLU A 88 1.87 -11.69 -10.11
C GLU A 88 1.38 -10.59 -11.04
N ILE A 89 1.71 -9.34 -10.71
CA ILE A 89 1.50 -8.18 -11.57
C ILE A 89 2.59 -8.18 -12.64
N ASN A 90 2.20 -7.85 -13.88
CA ASN A 90 3.15 -7.77 -14.98
C ASN A 90 4.25 -6.73 -14.68
N SER A 91 5.52 -7.13 -14.77
CA SER A 91 6.66 -6.25 -14.47
C SER A 91 6.71 -4.98 -15.32
N LYS A 92 6.11 -4.97 -16.52
CA LYS A 92 5.99 -3.77 -17.36
C LYS A 92 5.17 -2.64 -16.69
N ASN A 93 4.28 -3.01 -15.77
CA ASN A 93 3.39 -2.11 -15.05
C ASN A 93 4.02 -1.60 -13.75
N ILE A 94 5.19 -2.11 -13.35
CA ILE A 94 5.89 -1.76 -12.11
C ILE A 94 7.06 -0.83 -12.47
N LYS A 95 7.17 0.29 -11.76
CA LYS A 95 8.25 1.26 -11.93
C LYS A 95 8.80 1.74 -10.59
N TRP A 96 10.12 1.85 -10.50
CA TRP A 96 10.79 2.53 -9.41
C TRP A 96 11.03 4.01 -9.76
N GLU A 97 10.67 4.90 -8.84
CA GLU A 97 10.99 6.32 -8.93
C GLU A 97 11.85 6.75 -7.74
N TRP A 98 12.98 7.37 -8.03
CA TRP A 98 13.90 7.86 -7.01
C TRP A 98 13.39 9.14 -6.35
N GLU A 99 13.32 9.15 -5.02
CA GLU A 99 13.12 10.38 -4.24
C GLU A 99 14.41 10.83 -3.55
N ARG A 100 15.23 9.87 -3.12
CA ARG A 100 16.55 10.13 -2.54
C ARG A 100 17.55 9.08 -2.98
N ARG A 101 18.58 9.52 -3.70
CA ARG A 101 19.73 8.69 -4.07
C ARG A 101 20.78 8.76 -2.97
N SER A 102 20.90 7.70 -2.19
CA SER A 102 21.94 7.51 -1.17
C SER A 102 22.36 6.05 -1.15
N SER A 103 23.66 5.79 -1.07
CA SER A 103 24.20 4.43 -1.01
C SER A 103 23.80 3.69 0.27
N HIS A 104 23.54 4.43 1.37
CA HIS A 104 23.26 3.86 2.69
C HIS A 104 21.79 4.04 3.12
N HIS A 105 21.12 5.09 2.64
CA HIS A 105 19.74 5.39 3.01
C HIS A 105 18.87 5.80 1.79
N PRO A 106 18.77 4.97 0.74
CA PRO A 106 17.95 5.32 -0.41
C PRO A 106 16.47 5.41 -0.06
N ALA A 107 15.74 6.23 -0.81
CA ALA A 107 14.29 6.31 -0.74
C ALA A 107 13.70 6.50 -2.13
N GLY A 108 12.49 6.00 -2.33
CA GLY A 108 11.79 6.11 -3.59
C GLY A 108 10.38 5.57 -3.50
N LYS A 109 9.75 5.46 -4.66
CA LYS A 109 8.38 4.98 -4.81
C LYS A 109 8.32 3.83 -5.77
N ILE A 110 7.52 2.84 -5.43
CA ILE A 110 7.07 1.82 -6.39
C ILE A 110 5.75 2.32 -6.95
N LYS A 111 5.67 2.48 -8.26
CA LYS A 111 4.46 2.83 -8.99
C LYS A 111 3.96 1.61 -9.75
N VAL A 112 2.72 1.22 -9.51
CA VAL A 112 2.05 0.14 -10.24
C VAL A 112 0.94 0.76 -11.09
N SER A 113 1.12 0.72 -12.41
CA SER A 113 0.13 1.14 -13.39
C SER A 113 -0.89 0.03 -13.56
N ASP A 114 -2.19 0.35 -13.56
CA ASP A 114 -3.31 -0.60 -13.48
C ASP A 114 -3.81 -0.86 -12.05
N GLN A 115 -4.60 0.10 -11.58
CA GLN A 115 -5.24 0.05 -10.27
C GLN A 115 -6.19 -1.15 -10.13
N GLN A 116 -6.82 -1.65 -11.20
CA GLN A 116 -7.84 -2.71 -11.10
C GLN A 116 -7.24 -4.06 -10.67
N ASP A 117 -6.00 -4.33 -11.09
CA ASP A 117 -5.27 -5.52 -10.70
C ASP A 117 -4.91 -5.54 -9.21
N LEU A 118 -4.80 -4.36 -8.57
CA LEU A 118 -4.46 -4.21 -7.16
C LEU A 118 -5.68 -3.92 -6.27
N PHE A 119 -6.72 -3.30 -6.81
CA PHE A 119 -7.90 -2.86 -6.07
C PHE A 119 -9.18 -3.31 -6.76
N ASN A 120 -9.61 -4.51 -6.41
CA ASN A 120 -10.97 -4.97 -6.65
C ASN A 120 -11.44 -5.81 -5.47
N ASN A 121 -12.74 -6.09 -5.40
CA ASN A 121 -13.36 -6.82 -4.29
C ASN A 121 -12.83 -8.27 -4.11
N SER A 122 -12.11 -8.81 -5.10
CA SER A 122 -11.49 -10.14 -5.03
C SER A 122 -10.06 -10.10 -4.46
N ILE A 123 -9.44 -8.91 -4.33
CA ILE A 123 -8.09 -8.77 -3.80
C ILE A 123 -8.11 -8.81 -2.27
N LYS A 124 -7.40 -9.80 -1.71
CA LYS A 124 -7.28 -10.07 -0.27
C LYS A 124 -5.92 -9.66 0.29
N PHE A 125 -4.92 -9.54 -0.56
CA PHE A 125 -3.62 -9.03 -0.16
C PHE A 125 -2.88 -8.41 -1.34
N ILE A 126 -1.99 -7.49 -1.00
CA ILE A 126 -0.91 -7.03 -1.87
C ILE A 126 0.40 -7.41 -1.20
N GLU A 127 1.34 -7.90 -1.98
CA GLU A 127 2.66 -8.27 -1.51
C GLU A 127 3.73 -7.70 -2.46
N ILE A 128 4.75 -7.09 -1.88
CA ILE A 128 5.92 -6.58 -2.59
C ILE A 128 7.13 -7.42 -2.15
N THR A 129 7.89 -7.90 -3.12
CA THR A 129 9.16 -8.58 -2.88
C THR A 129 10.28 -7.78 -3.49
N PHE A 130 11.30 -7.45 -2.70
CA PHE A 130 12.60 -7.04 -3.21
C PHE A 130 13.50 -8.27 -3.26
N LYS A 131 13.80 -8.73 -4.48
CA LYS A 131 14.54 -9.95 -4.72
C LYS A 131 16.04 -9.76 -4.53
N ASN A 132 16.67 -10.76 -3.92
CA ASN A 132 18.11 -10.96 -3.94
C ASN A 132 18.93 -9.73 -3.51
N ILE A 133 18.46 -9.00 -2.50
CA ILE A 133 19.28 -7.96 -1.88
C ILE A 133 20.18 -8.67 -0.87
N ARG A 134 21.44 -8.87 -1.26
CA ARG A 134 22.42 -9.64 -0.49
C ARG A 134 21.96 -11.08 -0.23
N ASP A 135 21.54 -11.77 -1.28
CA ASP A 135 21.12 -13.17 -1.20
C ASP A 135 19.87 -13.40 -0.32
N VAL A 136 19.14 -12.34 0.01
CA VAL A 136 17.87 -12.39 0.75
C VAL A 136 16.76 -11.68 -0.01
N ASP A 137 15.59 -12.32 -0.02
CA ASP A 137 14.35 -11.72 -0.49
C ASP A 137 13.65 -11.01 0.68
N HIS A 138 13.29 -9.75 0.46
CA HIS A 138 12.53 -8.96 1.42
C HIS A 138 11.06 -8.89 1.01
N ILE A 139 10.19 -9.55 1.78
CA ILE A 139 8.76 -9.66 1.48
C ILE A 139 7.95 -8.77 2.41
N LEU A 140 7.13 -7.90 1.83
CA LEU A 140 6.27 -6.95 2.54
C LEU A 140 4.81 -7.19 2.13
N LYS A 141 3.96 -7.61 3.07
CA LYS A 141 2.60 -8.05 2.79
C LYS A 141 1.53 -7.23 3.53
N TRP A 142 0.61 -6.65 2.78
CA TRP A 142 -0.61 -6.03 3.30
C TRP A 142 -1.77 -6.97 3.07
N LYS A 143 -2.42 -7.42 4.15
CA LYS A 143 -3.73 -8.04 4.04
C LYS A 143 -4.73 -6.91 3.81
N LEU A 144 -5.45 -6.98 2.70
CA LEU A 144 -6.61 -6.15 2.47
C LEU A 144 -7.75 -6.89 3.14
N GLU A 145 -8.02 -6.53 4.39
CA GLU A 145 -9.26 -6.98 4.98
C GLU A 145 -10.38 -6.44 4.10
N SER A 146 -11.26 -7.34 3.66
CA SER A 146 -12.53 -6.93 3.10
C SER A 146 -13.27 -6.21 4.22
N LYS A 147 -13.11 -4.88 4.31
CA LYS A 147 -14.11 -4.04 5.00
C LYS A 147 -15.46 -4.15 4.28
N ASN A 148 -15.54 -4.86 3.14
CA ASN A 148 -16.77 -5.29 2.51
C ASN A 148 -17.24 -6.62 3.11
N ASN A 149 -17.69 -6.55 4.36
CA ASN A 149 -18.99 -7.14 4.69
C ASN A 149 -19.97 -5.99 4.93
N GLU A 150 -19.84 -4.83 4.28
CA GLU A 150 -21.06 -4.05 4.04
C GLU A 150 -21.82 -4.83 2.97
N ASP A 151 -22.54 -5.85 3.44
CA ASP A 151 -23.40 -6.69 2.62
C ASP A 151 -24.47 -5.74 2.07
N TYR A 152 -24.29 -5.24 0.85
CA TYR A 152 -25.28 -4.41 0.21
C TYR A 152 -26.24 -5.27 -0.60
N ALA A 153 -27.54 -5.00 -0.48
CA ALA A 153 -28.56 -5.56 -1.36
C ALA A 153 -29.02 -4.50 -2.36
N TYR A 154 -29.20 -4.92 -3.62
CA TYR A 154 -29.75 -4.09 -4.69
C TYR A 154 -31.18 -4.52 -4.96
N ILE A 155 -32.13 -3.60 -4.77
CA ILE A 155 -33.55 -3.87 -4.95
C ILE A 155 -34.04 -3.06 -6.14
N ALA A 156 -34.47 -3.77 -7.20
CA ALA A 156 -35.08 -3.14 -8.36
C ALA A 156 -36.50 -2.65 -8.03
N ASN A 157 -36.72 -1.34 -8.12
CA ASN A 157 -38.02 -0.73 -7.93
C ASN A 157 -38.71 -0.57 -9.29
N ALA A 158 -39.25 -1.68 -9.80
CA ALA A 158 -39.75 -1.78 -11.18
C ALA A 158 -40.73 -0.66 -11.58
N ASN A 159 -41.58 -0.22 -10.66
CA ASN A 159 -42.58 0.81 -10.95
C ASN A 159 -42.03 2.25 -10.93
N SER A 160 -40.87 2.48 -10.33
CA SER A 160 -40.23 3.82 -10.28
C SER A 160 -39.03 3.95 -11.23
N GLY A 161 -38.58 2.86 -11.86
CA GLY A 161 -37.39 2.86 -12.70
C GLY A 161 -36.12 3.18 -11.92
N THR A 162 -36.02 2.72 -10.67
CA THR A 162 -34.86 2.99 -9.79
C THR A 162 -34.33 1.72 -9.15
N VAL A 163 -33.11 1.78 -8.61
CA VAL A 163 -32.52 0.71 -7.79
C VAL A 163 -32.16 1.25 -6.42
N SER A 164 -32.69 0.62 -5.36
CA SER A 164 -32.29 0.93 -3.98
C SER A 164 -31.03 0.17 -3.61
N VAL A 165 -30.05 0.85 -3.03
CA VAL A 165 -28.87 0.24 -2.40
C VAL A 165 -29.13 0.17 -0.89
N VAL A 166 -29.18 -1.04 -0.34
CA VAL A 166 -29.51 -1.32 1.05
C VAL A 166 -28.28 -1.81 1.78
N ASP A 167 -27.88 -1.15 2.87
CA ASP A 167 -26.93 -1.69 3.85
C ASP A 167 -27.65 -2.74 4.69
N THR A 168 -27.33 -4.03 4.47
CA THR A 168 -28.01 -5.12 5.17
C THR A 168 -27.54 -5.32 6.61
N LYS A 169 -26.46 -4.67 7.05
CA LYS A 169 -26.08 -4.64 8.47
C LYS A 169 -26.91 -3.63 9.24
N LYS A 170 -27.13 -2.46 8.63
CA LYS A 170 -27.94 -1.38 9.23
C LYS A 170 -29.43 -1.56 8.97
N HIS A 171 -29.80 -2.45 8.06
CA HIS A 171 -31.15 -2.62 7.51
C HIS A 171 -31.73 -1.29 6.99
N GLN A 172 -30.91 -0.53 6.24
CA GLN A 172 -31.26 0.82 5.78
C GLN A 172 -30.96 0.99 4.30
N VAL A 173 -31.84 1.71 3.60
CA VAL A 173 -31.55 2.21 2.25
C VAL A 173 -30.53 3.35 2.39
N ILE A 174 -29.37 3.20 1.76
CA ILE A 174 -28.29 4.19 1.81
C ILE A 174 -28.15 4.98 0.52
N ASN A 175 -28.74 4.49 -0.58
CA ASN A 175 -28.78 5.19 -1.86
C ASN A 175 -29.97 4.74 -2.72
N THR A 176 -30.37 5.57 -3.69
CA THR A 176 -31.32 5.22 -4.75
C THR A 176 -30.78 5.73 -6.07
N ILE A 177 -30.48 4.80 -6.98
CA ILE A 177 -29.95 5.08 -8.31
C ILE A 177 -31.15 5.25 -9.26
N LYS A 178 -31.18 6.36 -9.99
CA LYS A 178 -32.12 6.61 -11.09
C LYS A 178 -31.38 6.41 -12.41
N ASP A 179 -32.05 5.80 -13.37
CA ASP A 179 -31.65 5.88 -14.79
C ASP A 179 -31.81 7.30 -15.33
#